data_AF-A0A947GLW3-F1
#
_entry.id   AF-A0A947GLW3-F1
#
_cell.length_a   1.000
_cell.length_b   1.000
_cell.length_c   1.000
_cell.angle_alpha   90.00
_cell.angle_beta   90.00
_cell.angle_gamma   90.00
#
_symmetry.space_group_name_H-M   'P 1'
#
loop_
_entity.id
_entity.type
_entity.pdbx_description
1 polymer ?
#
loop_
_entity_poly.entity_id
_entity_poly.type
_entity_poly.pdbx_seq_one_letter_code
_entity_poly.pdbx_strand_id
1 'polypeptide(L)'
;MARSFKQRLGRLLSLRTGIVLALVLLLMWVSAAFALDQKQVFLPGETSEGHHVFEASCASCHEGFKPVSNENCTRCHQAELVDDVHGTKKFRDPRWAEYRERVDVLTCTACHNEHVHMFDRGVNLQPDLCMACHEELTLTQLKSHEGFAADGCWTAGCHNYHDHRTISTGFLRQNMGAPSMLPVQEVPDRVVATSLETAPTPDLQKEFLGGGS
;
A
#
# COMPACT_ATOMS: atom_id res chain seq x y z
N MET A 1 -56.94 -27.81 -17.89
CA MET A 1 -56.48 -26.54 -17.27
C MET A 1 -55.08 -26.61 -16.61
N ALA A 2 -54.48 -27.79 -16.38
CA ALA A 2 -53.22 -27.91 -15.60
C ALA A 2 -51.89 -27.71 -16.37
N ARG A 3 -51.88 -27.66 -17.71
CA ARG A 3 -50.64 -27.51 -18.52
C ARG A 3 -50.06 -26.08 -18.55
N SER A 4 -50.87 -25.08 -18.19
CA SER A 4 -50.48 -23.65 -18.27
C SER A 4 -49.54 -23.22 -17.13
N PHE A 5 -49.65 -23.83 -15.95
CA PHE A 5 -48.87 -23.43 -14.77
C PHE A 5 -47.41 -23.91 -14.84
N LYS A 6 -47.16 -25.15 -15.30
CA LYS A 6 -45.80 -25.69 -15.49
C LYS A 6 -45.02 -24.96 -16.59
N GLN A 7 -45.69 -24.51 -17.65
CA GLN A 7 -45.06 -23.72 -18.73
C GLN A 7 -44.74 -22.28 -18.31
N ARG A 8 -45.55 -21.68 -17.42
CA ARG A 8 -45.25 -20.36 -16.83
C ARG A 8 -44.09 -20.43 -15.83
N LEU A 9 -43.99 -21.50 -15.05
CA LEU A 9 -42.89 -21.72 -14.08
C LEU A 9 -41.55 -22.02 -14.77
N GLY A 10 -41.56 -22.80 -15.86
CA GLY A 10 -40.35 -23.07 -16.67
C GLY A 10 -39.82 -21.84 -17.42
N ARG A 11 -40.62 -20.78 -17.58
CA ARG A 11 -40.22 -19.50 -18.20
C ARG A 11 -39.52 -18.56 -17.23
N LEU A 12 -39.86 -18.63 -15.94
CA LEU A 12 -39.17 -17.95 -14.83
C LEU A 12 -37.78 -18.55 -14.55
N LEU A 13 -37.58 -19.83 -14.87
CA LEU A 13 -36.28 -20.52 -14.87
C LEU A 13 -35.59 -20.53 -16.25
N SER A 14 -35.90 -19.56 -17.13
CA SER A 14 -35.09 -19.42 -18.35
C SER A 14 -33.68 -18.97 -17.98
N LEU A 15 -32.66 -19.47 -18.68
CA LEU A 15 -31.28 -19.02 -18.49
C LEU A 15 -31.15 -17.49 -18.49
N ARG A 16 -31.97 -16.79 -19.29
CA ARG A 16 -32.02 -15.33 -19.37
C ARG A 16 -32.50 -14.68 -18.07
N THR A 17 -33.57 -15.19 -17.46
CA THR A 17 -34.08 -14.66 -16.18
C THR A 17 -33.10 -14.94 -15.05
N GLY A 18 -32.41 -16.10 -15.08
CA GLY A 18 -31.31 -16.40 -14.17
C GLY A 18 -30.13 -15.44 -14.31
N ILE A 19 -29.68 -15.15 -15.54
CA ILE A 19 -28.60 -14.20 -15.81
C ILE A 19 -28.97 -12.78 -15.32
N VAL A 20 -30.18 -12.32 -15.63
CA VAL A 20 -30.64 -10.98 -15.19
C VAL A 20 -30.67 -10.88 -13.67
N LEU A 21 -31.18 -11.89 -12.96
CA LEU A 21 -31.18 -11.92 -11.50
C LEU A 21 -29.76 -11.91 -10.92
N ALA A 22 -28.84 -12.70 -11.49
CA ALA A 22 -27.44 -12.72 -11.07
C ALA A 22 -26.75 -11.35 -11.27
N LEU A 23 -26.99 -10.67 -12.39
CA LEU A 23 -26.45 -9.34 -12.64
C LEU A 23 -27.01 -8.29 -11.68
N VAL A 24 -28.31 -8.35 -11.36
CA VAL A 24 -28.94 -7.45 -10.38
C VAL A 24 -28.39 -7.70 -8.98
N LEU A 25 -28.21 -8.96 -8.58
CA LEU A 25 -27.59 -9.31 -7.30
C LEU A 25 -26.13 -8.84 -7.21
N LEU A 26 -25.35 -9.03 -8.27
CA LEU A 26 -23.97 -8.55 -8.35
C LEU A 26 -23.92 -7.02 -8.24
N LEU A 27 -24.77 -6.30 -8.97
CA LEU A 27 -24.84 -4.84 -8.91
C LEU A 27 -25.21 -4.36 -7.51
N MET A 28 -26.23 -4.95 -6.89
CA MET A 28 -26.63 -4.62 -5.52
C MET A 28 -25.50 -4.89 -4.52
N TRP A 29 -24.78 -6.00 -4.66
CA TRP A 29 -23.66 -6.35 -3.80
C TRP A 29 -22.49 -5.36 -3.96
N VAL A 30 -22.12 -5.02 -5.20
CA VAL A 30 -21.09 -3.99 -5.46
C VAL A 30 -21.51 -2.66 -4.86
N SER A 31 -22.75 -2.19 -5.12
CA SER A 31 -23.24 -0.94 -4.54
C SER A 31 -23.24 -0.95 -3.00
N ALA A 32 -23.62 -2.07 -2.39
CA ALA A 32 -23.60 -2.22 -0.93
C ALA A 32 -22.17 -2.19 -0.37
N ALA A 33 -21.20 -2.83 -1.04
CA ALA A 33 -19.80 -2.81 -0.62
C ALA A 33 -19.24 -1.38 -0.59
N PHE A 34 -19.55 -0.54 -1.60
CA PHE A 34 -19.16 0.87 -1.58
C PHE A 34 -19.92 1.69 -0.53
N ALA A 35 -21.22 1.45 -0.35
CA ALA A 35 -22.05 2.18 0.62
C ALA A 35 -21.71 1.87 2.08
N LEU A 36 -21.24 0.65 2.36
CA LEU A 36 -20.83 0.18 3.69
C LEU A 36 -19.31 0.30 3.93
N ASP A 37 -18.61 1.00 3.04
CA ASP A 37 -17.15 1.19 3.05
C ASP A 37 -16.33 -0.12 3.10
N GLN A 38 -16.89 -1.22 2.59
CA GLN A 38 -16.22 -2.51 2.47
C GLN A 38 -15.40 -2.61 1.16
N LYS A 39 -14.59 -1.59 0.89
CA LYS A 39 -13.82 -1.47 -0.36
C LYS A 39 -12.66 -2.47 -0.44
N GLN A 40 -12.20 -3.01 0.68
CA GLN A 40 -11.14 -4.02 0.76
C GLN A 40 -11.44 -5.28 -0.06
N VAL A 41 -12.72 -5.59 -0.31
CA VAL A 41 -13.12 -6.72 -1.14
C VAL A 41 -12.69 -6.54 -2.61
N PHE A 42 -12.35 -5.32 -3.01
CA PHE A 42 -11.89 -4.97 -4.35
C PHE A 42 -10.37 -4.76 -4.43
N LEU A 43 -9.62 -5.07 -3.37
CA LEU A 43 -8.15 -5.01 -3.40
C LEU A 43 -7.61 -6.00 -4.44
N PRO A 44 -6.79 -5.55 -5.42
CA PRO A 44 -6.15 -6.46 -6.37
C PRO A 44 -5.12 -7.40 -5.72
N GLY A 45 -4.57 -6.97 -4.58
CA GLY A 45 -3.60 -7.66 -3.77
C GLY A 45 -3.35 -6.88 -2.47
N GLU A 46 -2.71 -7.55 -1.52
CA GLU A 46 -2.27 -6.93 -0.27
C GLU A 46 -1.31 -5.79 -0.56
N THR A 47 -1.47 -4.72 0.20
CA THR A 47 -0.49 -3.63 0.23
C THR A 47 0.81 -4.12 0.88
N SER A 48 1.90 -3.41 0.63
CA SER A 48 3.19 -3.65 1.26
C SER A 48 3.11 -3.47 2.78
N GLU A 49 4.03 -4.10 3.51
CA GLU A 49 4.09 -4.01 4.98
C GLU A 49 4.21 -2.58 5.49
N GLY A 50 4.85 -1.69 4.70
CA GLY A 50 4.99 -0.28 5.03
C GLY A 50 3.66 0.49 4.99
N HIS A 51 2.67 0.01 4.22
CA HIS A 51 1.42 0.70 3.95
C HIS A 51 0.16 -0.10 4.28
N HIS A 52 0.29 -1.32 4.84
CA HIS A 52 -0.85 -2.16 5.25
C HIS A 52 -1.89 -1.44 6.13
N VAL A 53 -1.44 -0.51 6.98
CA VAL A 53 -2.33 0.30 7.83
C VAL A 53 -3.30 1.19 7.03
N PHE A 54 -3.00 1.47 5.76
CA PHE A 54 -3.83 2.31 4.90
C PHE A 54 -4.92 1.54 4.15
N GLU A 55 -5.00 0.21 4.27
CA GLU A 55 -6.10 -0.57 3.66
C GLU A 55 -7.47 -0.18 4.23
N ALA A 56 -7.51 0.33 5.47
CA ALA A 56 -8.71 0.91 6.08
C ALA A 56 -9.05 2.33 5.58
N SER A 57 -8.17 2.95 4.78
CA SER A 57 -8.33 4.32 4.28
C SER A 57 -7.81 4.43 2.84
N CYS A 58 -8.54 3.84 1.89
CA CYS A 58 -8.16 3.84 0.46
C CYS A 58 -7.95 5.27 -0.09
N ALA A 59 -8.66 6.25 0.48
CA ALA A 59 -8.56 7.67 0.13
C ALA A 59 -7.19 8.30 0.48
N SER A 60 -6.35 7.59 1.25
CA SER A 60 -4.96 8.00 1.49
C SER A 60 -4.14 7.99 0.20
N CYS A 61 -4.46 7.10 -0.75
CA CYS A 61 -3.74 6.94 -2.01
C CYS A 61 -4.60 7.20 -3.25
N HIS A 62 -5.92 6.94 -3.18
CA HIS A 62 -6.84 7.02 -4.32
C HIS A 62 -7.78 8.21 -4.23
N GLU A 63 -8.00 8.86 -5.38
CA GLU A 63 -9.04 9.87 -5.54
C GLU A 63 -10.13 9.36 -6.50
N GLY A 64 -11.04 8.55 -5.96
CA GLY A 64 -12.06 7.86 -6.75
C GLY A 64 -11.42 6.88 -7.75
N PHE A 65 -11.83 6.97 -9.03
CA PHE A 65 -11.31 6.13 -10.11
C PHE A 65 -10.15 6.75 -10.90
N LYS A 66 -9.56 7.85 -10.38
CA LYS A 66 -8.37 8.44 -11.01
C LYS A 66 -7.13 7.56 -10.78
N PRO A 67 -6.16 7.56 -11.71
CA PRO A 67 -4.85 7.00 -11.45
C PRO A 67 -4.21 7.65 -10.21
N VAL A 68 -3.46 6.86 -9.44
CA VAL A 68 -2.67 7.38 -8.31
C VAL A 68 -1.60 8.32 -8.87
N SER A 69 -1.56 9.55 -8.38
CA SER A 69 -0.60 10.56 -8.81
C SER A 69 0.60 10.61 -7.87
N ASN A 70 1.72 11.21 -8.32
CA ASN A 70 2.87 11.45 -7.45
C ASN A 70 2.51 12.31 -6.24
N GLU A 71 1.57 13.26 -6.39
CA GLU A 71 1.13 14.14 -5.30
C GLU A 71 0.57 13.35 -4.12
N ASN A 72 -0.17 12.27 -4.41
CA ASN A 72 -0.71 11.38 -3.38
C ASN A 72 0.42 10.75 -2.55
N CYS A 73 1.53 10.38 -3.18
CA CYS A 73 2.71 9.82 -2.53
C CYS A 73 3.51 10.91 -1.78
N THR A 74 3.78 12.04 -2.44
CA THR A 74 4.66 13.08 -1.89
C THR A 74 4.03 13.85 -0.75
N ARG A 75 2.70 13.83 -0.57
CA ARG A 75 2.07 14.38 0.64
C ARG A 75 2.67 13.81 1.93
N CYS A 76 3.11 12.55 1.90
CA CYS A 76 3.80 11.92 3.02
C CYS A 76 5.31 11.83 2.77
N HIS A 77 5.75 11.51 1.55
CA HIS A 77 7.14 11.18 1.24
C HIS A 77 8.02 12.35 0.77
N GLN A 78 7.55 13.59 0.84
CA GLN A 78 8.28 14.73 0.28
C GLN A 78 9.68 14.92 0.90
N ALA A 79 9.83 14.63 2.20
CA ALA A 79 11.08 14.85 2.92
C ALA A 79 12.13 13.80 2.53
N GLU A 80 11.70 12.56 2.32
CA GLU A 80 12.52 11.40 1.97
C GLU A 80 13.13 11.54 0.57
N LEU A 81 12.47 12.28 -0.33
CA LEU A 81 12.96 12.52 -1.70
C LEU A 81 14.30 13.28 -1.75
N VAL A 82 14.68 13.98 -0.68
CA VAL A 82 15.95 14.72 -0.62
C VAL A 82 17.16 13.79 -0.71
N ASP A 83 17.05 12.63 -0.06
CA ASP A 83 18.13 11.63 0.04
C ASP A 83 17.92 10.45 -0.92
N ASP A 84 16.93 10.55 -1.83
CA ASP A 84 16.61 9.49 -2.78
C ASP A 84 17.72 9.34 -3.84
N VAL A 85 18.36 8.16 -3.82
CA VAL A 85 19.38 7.76 -4.81
C VAL A 85 18.81 7.61 -6.23
N HIS A 86 17.48 7.51 -6.36
CA HIS A 86 16.68 7.53 -7.57
C HIS A 86 15.86 8.84 -7.70
N GLY A 87 16.37 9.96 -7.20
CA GLY A 87 15.66 11.24 -7.27
C GLY A 87 15.46 11.80 -8.69
N THR A 88 14.47 12.70 -8.81
CA THR A 88 14.02 13.33 -10.07
C THR A 88 15.15 13.94 -10.92
N LYS A 89 16.20 14.47 -10.29
CA LYS A 89 17.36 15.03 -10.99
C LYS A 89 18.05 14.00 -11.88
N LYS A 90 18.20 12.75 -11.40
CA LYS A 90 18.83 11.67 -12.17
C LYS A 90 17.94 11.29 -13.35
N PHE A 91 16.63 11.11 -13.12
CA PHE A 91 15.71 10.71 -14.18
C PHE A 91 15.46 11.79 -15.24
N ARG A 92 15.58 13.07 -14.88
CA ARG A 92 15.46 14.17 -15.86
C ARG A 92 16.75 14.47 -16.61
N ASP A 93 17.85 13.79 -16.30
CA ASP A 93 19.10 13.95 -17.02
C ASP A 93 18.95 13.43 -18.47
N PRO A 94 19.19 14.26 -19.50
CA PRO A 94 18.97 13.90 -20.89
C PRO A 94 19.86 12.73 -21.35
N ARG A 95 20.98 12.44 -20.66
CA ARG A 95 21.84 11.30 -20.96
C ARG A 95 21.12 9.96 -20.81
N TRP A 96 20.07 9.91 -19.99
CA TRP A 96 19.29 8.69 -19.73
C TRP A 96 17.95 8.68 -20.45
N ALA A 97 17.74 9.57 -21.44
CA ALA A 97 16.45 9.72 -22.11
C ALA A 97 15.92 8.42 -22.71
N GLU A 98 16.79 7.59 -23.30
CA GLU A 98 16.44 6.28 -23.86
C GLU A 98 15.89 5.31 -22.79
N TYR A 99 16.44 5.32 -21.57
CA TYR A 99 15.93 4.47 -20.49
C TYR A 99 14.52 4.87 -20.05
N ARG A 100 14.14 6.14 -20.20
CA ARG A 100 12.77 6.61 -19.91
C ARG A 100 11.73 6.12 -20.91
N GLU A 101 12.16 5.63 -22.07
CA GLU A 101 11.24 5.00 -23.02
C GLU A 101 10.85 3.57 -22.58
N ARG A 102 11.66 2.95 -21.70
CA ARG A 102 11.41 1.61 -21.15
C ARG A 102 10.51 1.62 -19.92
N VAL A 103 10.66 2.63 -19.07
CA VAL A 103 9.93 2.76 -17.79
C VAL A 103 9.56 4.22 -17.59
N ASP A 104 8.32 4.49 -17.19
CA ASP A 104 7.85 5.84 -16.84
C ASP A 104 8.34 6.29 -15.46
N VAL A 105 9.67 6.40 -15.32
CA VAL A 105 10.41 6.71 -14.08
C VAL A 105 10.05 8.06 -13.44
N LEU A 106 9.21 8.86 -14.10
CA LEU A 106 8.70 10.12 -13.55
C LEU A 106 7.45 9.91 -12.70
N THR A 107 6.91 8.71 -12.65
CA THR A 107 5.79 8.35 -11.77
C THR A 107 6.26 7.41 -10.67
N CYS A 108 5.80 7.65 -9.43
CA CYS A 108 6.14 6.77 -8.29
C CYS A 108 5.66 5.33 -8.55
N THR A 109 4.50 5.20 -9.20
CA THR A 109 3.82 3.93 -9.49
C THR A 109 4.46 3.11 -10.61
N ALA A 110 5.34 3.70 -11.44
CA ALA A 110 6.10 2.91 -12.42
C ALA A 110 7.02 1.89 -11.74
N CYS A 111 7.49 2.21 -10.53
CA CYS A 111 8.31 1.32 -9.72
C CYS A 111 7.49 0.74 -8.57
N HIS A 112 6.89 1.60 -7.74
CA HIS A 112 6.19 1.23 -6.51
C HIS A 112 4.74 0.84 -6.80
N ASN A 113 4.48 -0.47 -6.83
CA ASN A 113 3.20 -1.02 -7.18
C ASN A 113 2.54 -1.66 -5.96
N GLU A 114 1.82 -0.83 -5.20
CA GLU A 114 1.34 -1.18 -3.86
C GLU A 114 0.56 -2.50 -3.80
N HIS A 115 -0.27 -2.81 -4.80
CA HIS A 115 -1.09 -4.04 -4.82
C HIS A 115 -0.44 -5.22 -5.57
N VAL A 116 0.81 -5.08 -6.02
CA VAL A 116 1.57 -6.17 -6.64
C VAL A 116 2.48 -6.76 -5.57
N HIS A 117 1.93 -7.66 -4.75
CA HIS A 117 2.65 -8.23 -3.63
C HIS A 117 4.00 -8.84 -4.06
N MET A 118 5.09 -8.35 -3.46
CA MET A 118 6.44 -8.82 -3.72
C MET A 118 7.22 -8.92 -2.41
N PHE A 119 7.10 -10.09 -1.76
CA PHE A 119 7.74 -10.43 -0.49
C PHE A 119 7.24 -9.56 0.68
N ASP A 120 7.25 -10.09 1.91
CA ASP A 120 6.88 -9.34 3.13
C ASP A 120 7.90 -8.23 3.41
N ARG A 121 7.78 -7.12 2.68
CA ARG A 121 8.69 -5.98 2.63
C ARG A 121 7.94 -4.68 2.74
N GLY A 122 8.68 -3.64 3.09
CA GLY A 122 8.20 -2.28 3.24
C GLY A 122 7.65 -1.61 2.00
N VAL A 123 7.89 -2.20 0.83
CA VAL A 123 7.41 -1.68 -0.44
C VAL A 123 7.26 -2.82 -1.44
N ASN A 124 6.26 -2.71 -2.32
CA ASN A 124 6.04 -3.64 -3.41
C ASN A 124 6.63 -3.08 -4.72
N LEU A 125 7.43 -3.91 -5.39
CA LEU A 125 8.14 -3.60 -6.65
C LEU A 125 7.94 -4.76 -7.62
N GLN A 126 8.46 -4.67 -8.85
CA GLN A 126 8.58 -5.84 -9.72
C GLN A 126 9.95 -6.51 -9.54
N PRO A 127 10.06 -7.85 -9.53
CA PRO A 127 11.31 -8.55 -9.24
C PRO A 127 12.51 -8.18 -10.13
N ASP A 128 12.27 -7.92 -11.40
CA ASP A 128 13.26 -7.61 -12.43
C ASP A 128 13.39 -6.11 -12.74
N LEU A 129 12.67 -5.24 -12.01
CA LEU A 129 12.61 -3.79 -12.27
C LEU A 129 14.00 -3.15 -12.38
N CYS A 130 14.94 -3.57 -11.53
CA CYS A 130 16.30 -3.04 -11.51
C CYS A 130 17.01 -3.24 -12.86
N MET A 131 16.75 -4.38 -13.51
CA MET A 131 17.40 -4.78 -14.75
C MET A 131 16.93 -3.94 -15.94
N ALA A 132 15.76 -3.31 -15.87
CA ALA A 132 15.28 -2.39 -16.91
C ALA A 132 16.29 -1.26 -17.22
N CYS A 133 17.12 -0.87 -16.24
CA CYS A 133 18.18 0.11 -16.40
C CYS A 133 19.59 -0.44 -16.10
N HIS A 134 19.72 -1.41 -15.20
CA HIS A 134 21.01 -1.89 -14.72
C HIS A 134 21.55 -3.13 -15.43
N GLU A 135 20.84 -3.70 -16.41
CA GLU A 135 21.24 -4.94 -17.08
C GLU A 135 22.65 -4.91 -17.66
N GLU A 136 23.00 -3.89 -18.46
CA GLU A 136 24.34 -3.82 -19.05
C GLU A 136 25.42 -3.73 -17.96
N LEU A 137 25.18 -2.90 -16.94
CA LEU A 137 26.10 -2.70 -15.83
C LEU A 137 26.33 -4.02 -15.06
N THR A 138 25.24 -4.74 -14.74
CA THR A 138 25.31 -5.98 -13.95
C THR A 138 25.88 -7.14 -14.77
N LEU A 139 25.48 -7.29 -16.03
CA LEU A 139 25.88 -8.44 -16.85
C LEU A 139 27.28 -8.29 -17.46
N THR A 140 27.76 -7.06 -17.70
CA THR A 140 29.00 -6.86 -18.47
C THR A 140 30.11 -6.14 -17.71
N GLN A 141 29.79 -5.35 -16.68
CA GLN A 141 30.76 -4.43 -16.07
C GLN A 141 31.11 -4.78 -14.62
N LEU A 142 30.20 -5.41 -13.87
CA LEU A 142 30.38 -5.67 -12.44
C LEU A 142 30.71 -7.13 -12.15
N LYS A 143 32.01 -7.43 -11.98
CA LYS A 143 32.47 -8.75 -11.49
C LYS A 143 31.82 -9.17 -10.16
N SER A 144 31.44 -8.21 -9.31
CA SER A 144 30.76 -8.50 -8.05
C SER A 144 29.37 -9.12 -8.21
N HIS A 145 28.77 -9.02 -9.40
CA HIS A 145 27.46 -9.56 -9.72
C HIS A 145 27.55 -10.89 -10.51
N GLU A 146 28.76 -11.40 -10.76
CA GLU A 146 28.96 -12.66 -11.48
C GLU A 146 28.32 -13.84 -10.71
N GLY A 147 27.48 -14.61 -11.40
CA GLY A 147 26.79 -15.76 -10.82
C GLY A 147 25.47 -15.45 -10.10
N PHE A 148 25.06 -14.18 -10.01
CA PHE A 148 23.72 -13.82 -9.50
C PHE A 148 22.67 -13.82 -10.61
N ALA A 149 21.44 -14.20 -10.26
CA ALA A 149 20.28 -14.11 -11.14
C ALA A 149 19.82 -12.65 -11.31
N ALA A 150 19.15 -12.36 -12.42
CA ALA A 150 18.62 -11.04 -12.76
C ALA A 150 17.57 -10.52 -11.75
N ASP A 151 16.79 -11.41 -11.14
CA ASP A 151 15.83 -11.15 -10.06
C ASP A 151 16.47 -11.26 -8.65
N GLY A 152 17.78 -11.51 -8.60
CA GLY A 152 18.55 -11.71 -7.38
C GLY A 152 18.85 -10.44 -6.60
N CYS A 153 18.57 -9.25 -7.15
CA CYS A 153 18.92 -7.96 -6.54
C CYS A 153 18.42 -7.88 -5.08
N TRP A 154 17.18 -8.31 -4.85
CA TRP A 154 16.52 -8.23 -3.55
C TRP A 154 16.78 -9.45 -2.66
N THR A 155 16.98 -10.62 -3.26
CA THR A 155 17.03 -11.91 -2.56
C THR A 155 18.45 -12.35 -2.21
N ALA A 156 19.47 -11.79 -2.87
CA ALA A 156 20.88 -12.04 -2.58
C ALA A 156 21.37 -11.42 -1.25
N GLY A 157 20.55 -10.58 -0.61
CA GLY A 157 20.84 -10.01 0.71
C GLY A 157 21.72 -8.75 0.70
N CYS A 158 21.98 -8.14 -0.47
CA CYS A 158 22.80 -6.93 -0.60
C CYS A 158 21.98 -5.64 -0.84
N HIS A 159 21.06 -5.62 -1.82
CA HIS A 159 20.23 -4.45 -2.14
C HIS A 159 18.90 -4.48 -1.39
N ASN A 160 18.96 -4.24 -0.08
CA ASN A 160 17.83 -4.30 0.84
C ASN A 160 17.13 -2.93 1.04
N TYR A 161 16.82 -2.23 -0.05
CA TYR A 161 16.07 -0.98 0.05
C TYR A 161 14.67 -1.25 0.59
N HIS A 162 14.17 -0.38 1.47
CA HIS A 162 12.85 -0.51 2.09
C HIS A 162 12.58 -1.89 2.72
N ASP A 163 13.63 -2.65 3.07
CA ASP A 163 13.40 -3.96 3.67
C ASP A 163 12.73 -3.85 5.04
N HIS A 164 12.76 -2.64 5.65
CA HIS A 164 12.33 -2.32 7.02
C HIS A 164 12.76 -3.36 8.08
N ARG A 165 13.70 -4.25 7.72
CA ARG A 165 14.35 -5.25 8.56
C ARG A 165 15.62 -4.65 9.19
N THR A 166 15.99 -3.44 8.81
CA THR A 166 17.01 -2.69 9.55
C THR A 166 16.47 -2.28 10.90
N ILE A 167 16.82 -3.09 11.90
CA ILE A 167 17.26 -2.53 13.17
C ILE A 167 18.22 -1.38 12.83
N SER A 168 17.91 -0.17 13.31
CA SER A 168 18.76 1.00 13.13
C SER A 168 20.20 0.65 13.49
N THR A 169 21.11 0.66 12.51
CA THR A 169 22.53 0.31 12.73
C THR A 169 23.19 1.31 13.68
N GLY A 170 22.73 2.57 13.68
CA GLY A 170 23.06 3.57 14.70
C GLY A 170 22.58 3.17 16.09
N PHE A 171 21.32 2.72 16.22
CA PHE A 171 20.77 2.19 17.48
C PHE A 171 21.53 0.95 17.95
N LEU A 172 21.82 -0.01 17.08
CA LEU A 172 22.60 -1.20 17.43
C LEU A 172 24.00 -0.84 17.91
N ARG A 173 24.71 0.03 17.19
CA ARG A 173 26.06 0.43 17.58
C ARG A 173 26.09 1.13 18.95
N GLN A 174 25.04 1.87 19.30
CA GLN A 174 24.90 2.50 20.62
C GLN A 174 24.47 1.52 21.72
N ASN A 175 23.78 0.44 21.36
CA ASN A 175 23.20 -0.53 22.31
C ASN A 175 23.86 -1.92 22.25
N MET A 176 25.02 -2.03 21.60
CA MET A 176 25.81 -3.27 21.54
C MET A 176 26.26 -3.66 22.96
N GLY A 177 25.70 -4.75 23.48
CA GLY A 177 25.94 -5.22 24.84
C GLY A 177 24.86 -4.85 25.85
N ALA A 178 23.78 -4.19 25.42
CA ALA A 178 22.58 -4.04 26.24
C ALA A 178 21.96 -5.42 26.54
N PRO A 179 21.29 -5.59 27.70
CA PRO A 179 20.55 -6.80 28.00
C PRO A 179 19.47 -7.06 26.94
N SER A 180 19.17 -8.34 26.68
CA SER A 180 18.20 -8.76 25.66
C SER A 180 16.80 -8.18 25.85
N MET A 181 16.47 -7.78 27.07
CA MET A 181 15.27 -7.01 27.42
C MET A 181 15.73 -5.81 28.25
N LEU A 182 15.28 -4.62 27.87
CA LEU A 182 15.40 -3.46 28.75
C LEU A 182 14.56 -3.71 30.02
N PRO A 183 14.93 -3.10 31.16
CA PRO A 183 14.07 -3.11 32.34
C PRO A 183 12.65 -2.66 31.94
N VAL A 184 11.64 -3.28 32.58
CA VAL A 184 10.24 -2.88 32.40
C VAL A 184 10.17 -1.37 32.58
N GLN A 185 9.71 -0.68 31.54
CA GLN A 185 9.57 0.77 31.60
C GLN A 185 8.49 1.07 32.63
N GLU A 186 8.89 1.57 33.79
CA GLU A 186 7.96 2.14 34.75
C GLU A 186 7.55 3.51 34.22
N VAL A 187 6.30 3.60 33.76
CA VAL A 187 5.70 4.90 33.47
C VAL A 187 5.60 5.62 34.81
N PRO A 188 6.05 6.88 34.95
CA PRO A 188 5.85 7.63 36.19
C PRO A 188 4.37 7.60 36.55
N ASP A 189 4.05 7.41 37.83
CA ASP A 189 2.69 7.58 38.32
C ASP A 189 2.25 9.01 38.02
N ARG A 190 1.54 9.17 36.90
CA ARG A 190 0.88 10.42 36.56
C ARG A 190 -0.38 10.44 37.39
N VAL A 191 -0.30 11.06 38.56
CA VAL A 191 -1.50 11.44 39.32
C VAL A 191 -2.23 12.49 38.49
N VAL A 192 -3.20 12.05 37.69
CA VAL A 192 -4.14 12.96 37.04
C VAL A 192 -5.08 13.45 38.13
N ALA A 193 -4.83 14.65 38.65
CA ALA A 193 -5.78 15.33 39.51
C ALA A 193 -7.02 15.66 38.68
N THR A 194 -8.02 14.80 38.72
CA THR A 194 -9.30 15.02 38.06
C THR A 194 -10.07 16.09 38.84
N SER A 195 -10.36 17.23 38.23
CA SER A 195 -11.19 18.27 38.85
C SER A 195 -12.69 17.92 38.87
N LEU A 196 -13.07 16.81 38.25
CA LEU A 196 -14.45 16.36 38.10
C LEU A 196 -14.57 14.97 38.73
N GLU A 197 -15.41 14.84 39.75
CA GLU A 197 -15.72 13.55 40.39
C GLU A 197 -16.63 12.67 39.51
N THR A 198 -17.20 13.25 38.45
CA THR A 198 -18.08 12.55 37.52
C THR A 198 -17.67 12.91 36.10
N ALA A 199 -17.56 11.90 35.23
CA ALA A 199 -17.34 12.14 33.81
C ALA A 199 -18.47 13.04 33.27
N PRO A 200 -18.16 14.12 32.52
CA PRO A 200 -19.20 14.93 31.91
C PRO A 200 -20.01 14.05 30.94
N THR A 201 -21.33 14.19 30.96
CA THR A 201 -22.20 13.51 30.00
C THR A 201 -21.83 13.99 28.59
N PRO A 202 -21.49 13.09 27.64
CA PRO A 202 -21.14 13.50 26.29
C PRO A 202 -22.32 14.26 25.65
N ASP A 203 -22.08 15.51 25.26
CA ASP A 203 -23.03 16.27 24.45
C ASP A 203 -22.63 16.15 22.99
N LEU A 204 -23.07 15.04 22.39
CA LEU A 204 -22.77 14.72 20.99
C LEU A 204 -23.31 15.79 20.02
N GLN A 205 -24.28 16.63 20.42
CA GLN A 205 -24.77 17.70 19.56
C GLN A 205 -23.73 18.83 19.39
N LYS A 206 -22.87 19.05 20.39
CA LYS A 206 -21.80 20.06 20.34
C LYS A 206 -20.55 19.58 19.59
N GLU A 207 -20.20 18.30 19.71
CA GLU A 207 -19.03 17.72 19.05
C GLU A 207 -19.19 17.62 17.52
N PHE A 208 -20.40 17.34 17.04
CA PHE A 208 -20.67 17.28 15.59
C PHE A 208 -20.76 18.66 14.90
N LEU A 209 -20.91 19.76 15.65
CA LEU A 209 -21.02 21.12 15.10
C LEU A 209 -19.72 21.93 15.18
N GLY A 210 -18.57 21.27 15.39
CA GLY A 210 -17.27 21.91 15.24
C GLY A 210 -16.85 22.82 16.40
N GLY A 211 -17.18 22.42 17.65
CA GLY A 211 -16.52 22.84 18.89
C GLY A 211 -15.84 24.21 18.88
N GLY A 212 -16.59 25.29 18.66
CA GLY A 212 -16.09 26.65 18.75
C GLY A 212 -16.10 27.14 20.19
N SER A 213 -14.92 27.50 20.69
CA SER A 213 -14.77 28.60 21.64
C SER A 213 -14.68 29.91 20.87
#